data_AF-A0A2T1EI19-F1
#
_entry.id   AF-A0A2T1EI19-F1
#
_cell.length_a   1.000
_cell.length_b   1.000
_cell.length_c   1.000
_cell.angle_alpha   90.00
_cell.angle_beta   90.00
_cell.angle_gamma   90.00
#
_symmetry.space_group_name_H-M   'P 1'
#
loop_
_entity.id
_entity.type
_entity.pdbx_description
1 polymer ?
#
loop_
_entity_poly.entity_id
_entity_poly.type
_entity_poly.pdbx_seq_one_letter_code
_entity_poly.pdbx_strand_id
1 'polypeptide(L)'
;MTQPTSAHEPFDIRAWVDHNRSGRAACPACVQAGKANQRNLSIDLTTGAYHCWRGCTTAQIREALGAPKGSAANVSQVRSQHVQAVPPTQPRTISQERVRQSQKRLLHSAGQPQTKALAWLQARGFTHEMIAHYRLGLEPYWLTPEGNKAASKECYWAIALHLPAEASGHFYRKLRLAPWLTGEERPAGLPKWSQYGVPATLFYTYHPDQAEATWFCEGEWDAMRLGWLARQLQTSVAVCCATAGCGTVPKQADLAQLPGTVTLFFDRNDTPTQTGTIPGEAGARKLALALGDRGKIALVPMPDGCTVRG
;
A
#
# COMPACT_ATOMS: atom_id res chain seq x y z
N MET A 1 -31.65 -4.54 -25.81
CA MET A 1 -30.77 -4.12 -24.71
C MET A 1 -29.35 -4.17 -25.22
N THR A 2 -28.79 -3.02 -25.57
CA THR A 2 -27.43 -2.86 -26.08
C THR A 2 -26.43 -3.07 -24.94
N GLN A 3 -25.47 -3.99 -25.13
CA GLN A 3 -24.35 -4.15 -24.22
C GLN A 3 -23.54 -2.84 -24.17
N PRO A 4 -23.09 -2.38 -22.99
CA PRO A 4 -22.16 -1.26 -22.93
C PRO A 4 -20.83 -1.72 -23.53
N THR A 5 -20.48 -1.15 -24.68
CA THR A 5 -19.13 -1.21 -25.24
C THR A 5 -18.16 -0.72 -24.18
N SER A 6 -17.24 -1.58 -23.73
CA SER A 6 -16.18 -1.19 -22.81
C SER A 6 -15.33 -0.11 -23.47
N ALA A 7 -15.54 1.14 -23.07
CA ALA A 7 -14.62 2.21 -23.42
C ALA A 7 -13.27 1.82 -22.82
N HIS A 8 -12.31 1.47 -23.69
CA HIS A 8 -10.93 1.26 -23.27
C HIS A 8 -10.43 2.56 -22.67
N GLU A 9 -10.25 2.61 -21.35
CA GLU A 9 -9.61 3.75 -20.71
C GLU A 9 -8.21 3.95 -21.32
N PRO A 10 -7.86 5.18 -21.73
CA PRO A 10 -6.56 5.46 -22.32
C PRO A 10 -5.46 5.23 -21.28
N PHE A 11 -4.40 4.52 -21.68
CA PHE A 11 -3.25 4.23 -20.82
C PHE A 11 -2.51 5.52 -20.43
N ASP A 12 -2.46 5.84 -19.14
CA ASP A 12 -1.69 6.95 -18.57
C ASP A 12 -0.60 6.43 -17.63
N ILE A 13 0.66 6.50 -18.05
CA ILE A 13 1.80 5.95 -17.30
C ILE A 13 1.95 6.54 -15.88
N ARG A 14 1.45 7.76 -15.63
CA ARG A 14 1.52 8.41 -14.30
C ARG A 14 0.77 7.60 -13.23
N ALA A 15 -0.24 6.84 -13.64
CA ALA A 15 -0.98 5.93 -12.76
C ALA A 15 -0.27 4.59 -12.54
N TRP A 16 0.84 4.30 -13.22
CA TRP A 16 1.50 2.99 -13.20
C TRP A 16 2.91 3.00 -12.62
N VAL A 17 3.56 4.16 -12.52
CA VAL A 17 4.95 4.27 -12.04
C VAL A 17 5.13 5.38 -11.00
N ASP A 18 6.02 5.14 -10.06
CA ASP A 18 6.48 6.17 -9.14
C ASP A 18 7.45 7.14 -9.85
N HIS A 19 7.06 8.41 -9.93
CA HIS A 19 7.81 9.51 -10.51
C HIS A 19 8.00 10.69 -9.54
N ASN A 20 9.16 11.34 -9.57
CA ASN A 20 9.37 12.53 -8.74
C ASN A 20 8.57 13.76 -9.25
N ARG A 21 8.72 14.90 -8.56
CA ARG A 21 8.09 16.18 -8.93
C ARG A 21 8.49 16.71 -10.31
N SER A 22 9.59 16.23 -10.88
CA SER A 22 10.03 16.57 -12.25
C SER A 22 9.66 15.51 -13.29
N GLY A 23 8.77 14.57 -12.95
CA GLY A 23 8.31 13.53 -13.87
C GLY A 23 9.36 12.44 -14.15
N ARG A 24 10.36 12.28 -13.29
CA ARG A 24 11.41 11.28 -13.47
C ARG A 24 11.12 10.02 -12.66
N ALA A 25 11.06 8.89 -13.35
CA ALA A 25 10.80 7.56 -12.81
C ALA A 25 11.89 6.56 -13.21
N ALA A 26 11.94 5.40 -12.54
CA ALA A 26 12.69 4.26 -13.05
C ALA A 26 11.88 3.59 -14.17
N CYS A 27 12.50 3.33 -15.32
CA CYS A 27 11.82 2.66 -16.44
C CYS A 27 11.53 1.18 -16.08
N PRO A 28 10.26 0.73 -16.08
CA PRO A 28 9.89 -0.64 -15.74
C PRO A 28 10.64 -1.70 -16.56
N ALA A 29 10.76 -1.50 -17.87
CA ALA A 29 11.49 -2.42 -18.76
C ALA A 29 13.00 -2.48 -18.45
N CYS A 30 13.62 -1.36 -18.08
CA CYS A 30 15.03 -1.37 -17.67
C CYS A 30 15.24 -2.04 -16.32
N VAL A 31 14.30 -1.87 -15.39
CA VAL A 31 14.33 -2.53 -14.09
C VAL A 31 14.22 -4.05 -14.26
N GLN A 32 13.30 -4.51 -15.11
CA GLN A 32 13.14 -5.94 -15.42
C GLN A 32 14.40 -6.53 -16.08
N ALA A 33 15.11 -5.76 -16.90
CA ALA A 33 16.39 -6.14 -17.50
C ALA A 33 17.59 -6.09 -16.53
N GLY A 34 17.36 -6.00 -15.21
CA GLY A 34 18.42 -5.96 -14.20
C GLY A 34 19.20 -4.65 -14.14
N LYS A 35 18.75 -3.61 -14.86
CA LYS A 35 19.44 -2.32 -14.94
C LYS A 35 18.87 -1.30 -13.94
N ALA A 36 18.68 -1.74 -12.70
CA ALA A 36 18.11 -0.92 -11.64
C ALA A 36 19.05 0.24 -11.24
N ASN A 37 18.46 1.38 -10.84
CA ASN A 37 19.09 2.55 -10.17
C ASN A 37 19.28 3.85 -10.97
N GLN A 38 18.71 4.00 -12.16
CA GLN A 38 18.66 5.31 -12.81
C GLN A 38 17.22 5.72 -13.12
N ARG A 39 16.85 6.96 -12.76
CA ARG A 39 15.57 7.57 -13.17
C ARG A 39 15.58 7.89 -14.67
N ASN A 40 15.66 6.86 -15.48
CA ASN A 40 15.84 6.93 -16.93
C ASN A 40 14.52 7.08 -17.69
N LEU A 41 13.37 7.02 -17.00
CA LEU A 41 12.09 7.37 -17.57
C LEU A 41 11.79 8.85 -17.28
N SER A 42 11.46 9.60 -18.32
CA SER A 42 10.93 10.95 -18.24
C SER A 42 9.46 10.92 -18.61
N ILE A 43 8.63 11.58 -17.83
CA ILE A 43 7.18 11.66 -17.99
C ILE A 43 6.82 13.13 -18.03
N ASP A 44 6.14 13.56 -19.08
CA ASP A 44 5.49 14.85 -19.12
C ASP A 44 4.28 14.81 -18.18
N LEU A 45 4.36 15.56 -17.09
CA LEU A 45 3.31 15.60 -16.08
C LEU A 45 2.01 16.24 -16.59
N THR A 46 2.07 17.02 -17.68
CA THR A 46 0.92 17.67 -18.30
C THR A 46 0.22 16.73 -19.27
N THR A 47 0.99 16.06 -20.14
CA THR A 47 0.45 15.26 -21.24
C THR A 47 0.47 13.76 -20.98
N GLY A 48 1.11 13.27 -19.91
CA GLY A 48 1.30 11.84 -19.68
C GLY A 48 2.21 11.14 -20.69
N ALA A 49 2.76 11.88 -21.68
CA ALA A 49 3.75 11.36 -22.61
C ALA A 49 5.01 10.94 -21.85
N TYR A 50 5.68 9.90 -22.31
CA TYR A 50 6.86 9.39 -21.63
C TYR A 50 7.93 8.88 -22.58
N HIS A 51 9.18 8.99 -22.13
CA HIS A 51 10.35 8.61 -22.89
C HIS A 51 11.41 7.98 -21.97
N CYS A 52 11.95 6.83 -22.38
CA CYS A 52 13.07 6.19 -21.70
C CYS A 52 14.40 6.60 -22.34
N TRP A 53 15.27 7.24 -21.58
CA TRP A 53 16.62 7.65 -21.98
C TRP A 53 17.58 6.49 -22.29
N ARG A 54 17.16 5.24 -22.09
CA ARG A 54 17.89 4.03 -22.48
C ARG A 54 17.30 3.32 -23.70
N GLY A 55 16.33 3.93 -24.37
CA GLY A 55 15.77 3.43 -25.63
C GLY A 55 14.70 2.35 -25.49
N CYS A 56 14.11 2.14 -24.31
CA CYS A 56 12.95 1.25 -24.20
C CYS A 56 11.74 1.84 -24.93
N THR A 57 11.07 1.02 -25.73
CA THR A 57 9.87 1.42 -26.47
C THR A 57 8.65 1.50 -25.54
N THR A 58 7.63 2.25 -25.96
CA THR A 58 6.31 2.31 -25.31
C THR A 58 5.73 0.92 -25.08
N ALA A 59 5.88 0.02 -26.06
CA ALA A 59 5.42 -1.36 -25.98
C ALA A 59 6.16 -2.17 -24.91
N GLN A 60 7.50 -2.09 -24.86
CA GLN A 60 8.31 -2.76 -23.84
C GLN A 60 7.99 -2.26 -22.43
N ILE A 61 7.76 -0.95 -22.28
CA ILE A 61 7.38 -0.36 -20.99
C ILE A 61 6.00 -0.83 -20.55
N ARG A 62 5.02 -0.86 -21.47
CA ARG A 62 3.67 -1.37 -21.19
C ARG A 62 3.66 -2.85 -20.86
N GLU A 63 4.43 -3.65 -21.59
CA GLU A 63 4.61 -5.07 -21.34
C GLU A 63 5.23 -5.33 -19.95
N ALA A 64 6.29 -4.59 -19.60
CA ALA A 64 6.90 -4.68 -18.28
C ALA A 64 5.96 -4.26 -17.13
N LEU A 65 4.95 -3.43 -17.43
CA LEU A 65 3.90 -3.03 -16.49
C LEU A 65 2.69 -3.96 -16.50
N GLY A 66 2.60 -4.92 -17.42
CA GLY A 66 1.39 -5.74 -17.64
C GLY A 66 0.19 -4.94 -18.14
N ALA A 67 0.41 -3.78 -18.81
CA ALA A 67 -0.65 -2.95 -19.35
C ALA A 67 -1.27 -3.55 -20.63
N PRO A 68 -2.58 -3.33 -20.91
CA PRO A 68 -3.24 -3.88 -22.10
C PRO A 68 -2.56 -3.45 -23.41
N LYS A 69 -2.48 -4.38 -24.38
CA LYS A 69 -2.01 -4.09 -25.75
C LYS A 69 -3.11 -3.34 -26.51
N GLY A 70 -3.07 -2.00 -26.49
CA GLY A 70 -4.04 -1.13 -27.17
C GLY A 70 -3.41 0.15 -27.74
N SER A 71 -4.02 0.69 -28.79
CA SER A 71 -3.53 1.77 -29.66
C SER A 71 -3.12 3.03 -28.90
N ALA A 72 -2.06 3.69 -29.39
CA ALA A 72 -1.70 5.03 -28.98
C ALA A 72 -2.81 6.00 -29.41
N ALA A 73 -3.42 6.70 -28.46
CA ALA A 73 -4.30 7.81 -28.75
C ALA A 73 -4.13 8.92 -27.70
N ASN A 74 -4.22 10.15 -28.19
CA ASN A 74 -3.84 11.41 -27.57
C ASN A 74 -4.43 11.65 -26.17
N VAL A 75 -3.60 12.20 -25.29
CA VAL A 75 -3.95 12.51 -23.90
C VAL A 75 -4.48 13.92 -23.81
N SER A 76 -5.79 14.05 -23.57
CA SER A 76 -6.37 15.25 -22.97
C SER A 76 -6.63 15.01 -21.49
N GLN A 77 -5.97 15.83 -20.68
CA GLN A 77 -6.31 16.26 -19.32
C GLN A 77 -6.82 15.21 -18.32
N VAL A 78 -5.88 14.70 -17.51
CA VAL A 78 -6.15 14.35 -16.11
C VAL A 78 -5.01 14.92 -15.26
N ARG A 79 -5.34 15.82 -14.32
CA ARG A 79 -4.45 16.34 -13.29
C ARG A 79 -4.60 15.44 -12.07
N SER A 80 -3.69 14.49 -11.88
CA SER A 80 -3.57 13.76 -10.60
C SER A 80 -2.54 14.45 -9.73
N GLN A 81 -3.02 15.22 -8.75
CA GLN A 81 -2.19 15.71 -7.63
C GLN A 81 -2.02 14.58 -6.61
N HIS A 82 -1.20 13.58 -6.93
CA HIS A 82 -0.62 12.71 -5.91
C HIS A 82 0.79 13.19 -5.62
N VAL A 83 0.96 13.83 -4.46
CA VAL A 83 2.27 14.15 -3.90
C VAL A 83 2.95 12.83 -3.54
N GLN A 84 3.79 12.34 -4.46
CA GLN A 84 4.55 11.11 -4.25
C GLN A 84 5.68 11.32 -3.24
N ALA A 85 5.80 10.37 -2.31
CA ALA A 85 6.96 10.22 -1.45
C ALA A 85 8.16 9.74 -2.28
N VAL A 86 9.30 10.41 -2.15
CA VAL A 86 10.56 10.00 -2.76
C VAL A 86 10.95 8.62 -2.20
N PRO A 87 11.15 7.58 -3.03
CA PRO A 87 11.66 6.30 -2.55
C PRO A 87 13.08 6.52 -2.00
N PRO A 88 13.40 6.08 -0.77
CA PRO A 88 14.75 6.18 -0.26
C PRO A 88 15.72 5.32 -1.09
N THR A 89 16.95 5.80 -1.16
CA THR A 89 18.08 5.11 -1.81
C THR A 89 18.45 3.78 -1.16
N GLN A 90 17.98 3.51 0.07
CA GLN A 90 18.04 2.19 0.69
C GLN A 90 16.79 1.91 1.54
N PRO A 91 16.27 0.67 1.52
CA PRO A 91 15.20 0.26 2.41
C PRO A 91 15.61 0.48 3.87
N ARG A 92 14.74 1.09 4.68
CA ARG A 92 15.04 1.32 6.10
C ARG A 92 14.40 0.21 6.91
N THR A 93 15.24 -0.68 7.42
CA THR A 93 14.81 -1.74 8.33
C THR A 93 15.19 -1.42 9.78
N ILE A 94 14.53 -2.11 10.71
CA ILE A 94 14.87 -2.12 12.13
C ILE A 94 15.11 -3.56 12.59
N SER A 95 15.85 -3.74 13.69
CA SER A 95 16.14 -5.05 14.25
C SER A 95 14.95 -5.64 15.04
N GLN A 96 14.95 -6.96 15.16
CA GLN A 96 14.02 -7.72 16.02
C GLN A 96 13.98 -7.19 17.47
N GLU A 97 15.11 -6.74 18.00
CA GLU A 97 15.17 -6.17 19.35
C GLU A 97 14.37 -4.87 19.46
N ARG A 98 14.48 -3.98 18.48
CA ARG A 98 13.66 -2.76 18.43
C ARG A 98 12.17 -3.08 18.29
N VAL A 99 11.83 -4.11 17.51
CA VAL A 99 10.44 -4.61 17.40
C VAL A 99 9.92 -5.04 18.77
N ARG A 100 10.68 -5.85 19.53
CA ARG A 100 10.31 -6.29 20.89
C ARG A 100 10.11 -5.12 21.83
N GLN A 101 10.98 -4.11 21.78
CA GLN A 101 10.83 -2.90 22.59
C GLN A 101 9.58 -2.10 22.23
N SER A 102 9.29 -1.97 20.94
CA SER A 102 8.07 -1.32 20.44
C SER A 102 6.80 -2.04 20.88
N GLN A 103 6.82 -3.38 20.83
CA GLN A 103 5.73 -4.22 21.28
C GLN A 103 5.54 -4.17 22.80
N LYS A 104 6.63 -4.21 23.57
CA LYS A 104 6.61 -4.02 25.04
C LYS A 104 5.98 -2.68 25.42
N ARG A 105 6.27 -1.61 24.68
CA ARG A 105 5.62 -0.30 24.90
C ARG A 105 4.12 -0.33 24.67
N LEU A 106 3.65 -1.07 23.67
CA LEU A 106 2.21 -1.19 23.40
C LEU A 106 1.50 -2.09 24.42
N LEU A 107 2.09 -3.24 24.77
CA LEU A 107 1.43 -4.26 25.58
C LEU A 107 1.62 -4.09 27.10
N HIS A 108 2.72 -3.47 27.53
CA HIS A 108 3.14 -3.54 28.94
C HIS A 108 3.50 -2.21 29.59
N SER A 109 3.70 -1.12 28.83
CA SER A 109 3.95 0.19 29.44
C SER A 109 2.65 0.78 29.98
N ALA A 110 2.68 1.35 31.19
CA ALA A 110 1.58 2.15 31.71
C ALA A 110 1.73 3.60 31.22
N GLY A 111 0.73 4.12 30.50
CA GLY A 111 0.71 5.52 30.09
C GLY A 111 -0.38 5.87 29.09
N GLN A 112 -0.73 7.15 29.04
CA GLN A 112 -1.79 7.68 28.16
C GLN A 112 -1.66 7.26 26.67
N PRO A 113 -0.47 7.35 26.04
CA PRO A 113 -0.33 6.93 24.63
C PRO A 113 -0.63 5.46 24.40
N GLN A 114 -0.23 4.60 25.35
CA GLN A 114 -0.47 3.17 25.30
C GLN A 114 -1.96 2.86 25.48
N THR A 115 -2.62 3.48 26.45
CA THR A 115 -4.07 3.31 26.68
C THR A 115 -4.88 3.75 25.45
N LYS A 116 -4.58 4.91 24.85
CA LYS A 116 -5.25 5.38 23.63
C LYS A 116 -5.00 4.46 22.43
N ALA A 117 -3.79 3.96 22.26
CA ALA A 117 -3.45 3.03 21.18
C ALA A 117 -4.19 1.69 21.31
N LEU A 118 -4.22 1.11 22.51
CA LEU A 118 -4.95 -0.13 22.77
C LEU A 118 -6.46 0.03 22.58
N ALA A 119 -7.05 1.10 23.12
CA ALA A 119 -8.47 1.38 22.94
C ALA A 119 -8.83 1.52 21.45
N TRP A 120 -7.99 2.21 20.67
CA TRP A 120 -8.19 2.37 19.23
C TRP A 120 -8.12 1.04 18.45
N LEU A 121 -7.20 0.15 18.84
CA LEU A 121 -7.04 -1.19 18.26
C LEU A 121 -8.19 -2.12 18.65
N GLN A 122 -8.59 -2.11 19.92
CA GLN A 122 -9.70 -2.92 20.45
C GLN A 122 -11.04 -2.53 19.82
N ALA A 123 -11.28 -1.23 19.61
CA ALA A 123 -12.46 -0.75 18.89
C ALA A 123 -12.54 -1.26 17.43
N ARG A 124 -11.42 -1.76 16.89
CA ARG A 124 -11.31 -2.39 15.56
C ARG A 124 -11.21 -3.92 15.63
N GLY A 125 -11.44 -4.50 16.79
CA GLY A 125 -11.44 -5.94 17.02
C GLY A 125 -10.05 -6.57 17.19
N PHE A 126 -8.98 -5.80 17.37
CA PHE A 126 -7.67 -6.37 17.66
C PHE A 126 -7.57 -6.76 19.15
N THR A 127 -7.45 -8.06 19.41
CA THR A 127 -7.19 -8.58 20.76
C THR A 127 -5.70 -8.44 21.13
N HIS A 128 -5.36 -8.56 22.41
CA HIS A 128 -3.96 -8.60 22.84
C HIS A 128 -3.17 -9.73 22.16
N GLU A 129 -3.81 -10.88 21.93
CA GLU A 129 -3.19 -12.01 21.21
C GLU A 129 -2.87 -11.64 19.76
N MET A 130 -3.80 -10.97 19.06
CA MET A 130 -3.56 -10.49 17.69
C MET A 130 -2.43 -9.47 17.64
N ILE A 131 -2.42 -8.51 18.58
CA ILE A 131 -1.35 -7.50 18.72
C ILE A 131 -0.01 -8.18 18.95
N ALA A 132 0.03 -9.22 19.80
CA ALA A 132 1.21 -10.02 20.07
C ALA A 132 1.68 -10.77 18.81
N HIS A 133 0.76 -11.46 18.14
CA HIS A 133 1.02 -12.28 16.95
C HIS A 133 1.57 -11.46 15.78
N TYR A 134 0.90 -10.34 15.43
CA TYR A 134 1.30 -9.48 14.33
C TYR A 134 2.44 -8.51 14.67
N ARG A 135 3.00 -8.60 15.87
CA ARG A 135 4.11 -7.75 16.33
C ARG A 135 3.80 -6.25 16.24
N LEU A 136 2.54 -5.87 16.45
CA LEU A 136 2.15 -4.46 16.49
C LEU A 136 2.85 -3.78 17.67
N GLY A 137 3.28 -2.54 17.48
CA GLY A 137 4.03 -1.80 18.51
C GLY A 137 3.61 -0.34 18.64
N LEU A 138 4.26 0.35 19.58
CA LEU A 138 4.06 1.76 19.86
C LEU A 138 5.41 2.49 19.74
N GLU A 139 5.52 3.42 18.79
CA GLU A 139 6.73 4.20 18.56
C GLU A 139 6.48 5.71 18.61
N PRO A 140 7.44 6.50 19.12
CA PRO A 140 7.41 7.95 18.98
C PRO A 140 7.72 8.36 17.54
N TYR A 141 7.07 9.43 17.08
CA TYR A 141 7.24 10.08 15.80
C TYR A 141 7.44 11.57 16.04
N TRP A 142 8.57 12.11 15.59
CA TRP A 142 8.90 13.51 15.78
C TRP A 142 8.53 14.29 14.51
N LEU A 143 7.60 15.23 14.66
CA LEU A 143 7.20 16.16 13.60
C LEU A 143 7.90 17.51 13.83
N THR A 144 8.40 18.10 12.76
CA THR A 144 8.82 19.50 12.75
C THR A 144 7.71 20.30 12.07
N PRO A 145 6.99 21.18 12.79
CA PRO A 145 5.98 22.04 12.18
C PRO A 145 6.56 22.92 11.06
N GLU A 146 5.76 23.23 10.04
CA GLU A 146 6.16 24.15 8.96
C GLU A 146 6.38 25.57 9.54
N GLY A 147 7.47 26.25 9.14
CA GLY A 147 7.83 27.58 9.66
C GLY A 147 9.23 27.72 10.29
N ASN A 148 10.03 26.65 10.30
CA ASN A 148 11.48 26.65 10.55
C ASN A 148 11.94 27.13 11.95
N LYS A 149 12.11 26.16 12.87
CA LYS A 149 13.18 26.11 13.89
C LYS A 149 13.34 24.65 14.32
N ALA A 150 14.54 24.08 14.16
CA ALA A 150 14.86 22.71 14.60
C ALA A 150 14.65 22.47 16.11
N ALA A 151 14.37 23.54 16.88
CA ALA A 151 14.13 23.56 18.32
C ALA A 151 12.69 23.20 18.74
N SER A 152 11.71 23.12 17.83
CA SER A 152 10.31 22.80 18.17
C SER A 152 9.85 21.45 17.59
N LYS A 153 10.58 20.38 17.91
CA LYS A 153 10.13 19.03 17.54
C LYS A 153 9.02 18.58 18.48
N GLU A 154 7.85 18.31 17.91
CA GLU A 154 6.74 17.75 18.66
C GLU A 154 6.75 16.23 18.54
N CYS A 155 6.54 15.55 19.68
CA CYS A 155 6.48 14.09 19.73
C CYS A 155 5.03 13.62 19.65
N TYR A 156 4.73 12.85 18.63
CA TYR A 156 3.48 12.11 18.48
C TYR A 156 3.74 10.62 18.68
N TRP A 157 2.71 9.88 19.03
CA TRP A 157 2.80 8.42 19.14
C TRP A 157 2.11 7.75 17.97
N ALA A 158 2.66 6.62 17.53
CA ALA A 158 2.16 5.91 16.37
C ALA A 158 2.04 4.41 16.65
N ILE A 159 1.02 3.79 16.07
CA ILE A 159 0.94 2.34 16.00
C ILE A 159 1.90 1.90 14.90
N ALA A 160 2.85 1.04 15.26
CA ALA A 160 3.88 0.53 14.37
C ALA A 160 3.51 -0.85 13.84
N LEU A 161 3.58 -1.00 12.52
CA LEU A 161 3.51 -2.28 11.80
C LEU A 161 4.94 -2.64 11.39
N HIS A 162 5.37 -3.83 11.81
CA HIS A 162 6.70 -4.36 11.53
C HIS A 162 6.59 -5.47 10.50
N LEU A 163 6.89 -5.12 9.25
CA LEU A 163 6.76 -6.02 8.10
C LEU A 163 8.08 -6.78 7.94
N PRO A 164 8.11 -8.12 7.86
CA PRO A 164 9.35 -8.86 7.65
C PRO A 164 10.10 -8.35 6.40
N ALA A 165 11.42 -8.15 6.54
CA ALA A 165 12.30 -7.84 5.41
C ALA A 165 13.03 -9.11 4.93
N GLU A 166 13.69 -9.04 3.77
CA GLU A 166 14.46 -10.16 3.21
C GLU A 166 15.57 -10.64 4.16
N ALA A 167 16.23 -9.71 4.85
CA ALA A 167 17.24 -10.04 5.85
C ALA A 167 16.56 -10.59 7.12
N SER A 168 16.93 -11.81 7.51
CA SER A 168 16.40 -12.46 8.71
C SER A 168 16.60 -11.58 9.96
N GLY A 169 15.54 -11.46 10.77
CA GLY A 169 15.54 -10.64 11.98
C GLY A 169 15.43 -9.13 11.74
N HIS A 170 15.25 -8.68 10.49
CA HIS A 170 15.01 -7.28 10.15
C HIS A 170 13.58 -7.05 9.64
N PHE A 171 13.07 -5.85 9.90
CA PHE A 171 11.70 -5.48 9.58
C PHE A 171 11.63 -4.10 8.95
N TYR A 172 10.83 -3.93 7.90
CA TYR A 172 10.37 -2.61 7.49
C TYR A 172 9.40 -2.04 8.53
N ARG A 173 9.40 -0.71 8.64
CA ARG A 173 8.57 0.00 9.62
C ARG A 173 7.56 0.89 8.94
N LYS A 174 6.28 0.56 9.07
CA LYS A 174 5.15 1.41 8.68
C LYS A 174 4.44 1.92 9.93
N LEU A 175 4.13 3.21 9.99
CA LEU A 175 3.56 3.85 11.17
C LEU A 175 2.20 4.48 10.86
N ARG A 176 1.16 4.14 11.63
CA ARG A 176 -0.11 4.87 11.67
C ARG A 176 -0.03 5.94 12.76
N LEU A 177 0.02 7.22 12.36
CA LEU A 177 0.35 8.31 13.27
C LEU A 177 -0.87 8.81 14.04
N ALA A 178 -0.83 8.65 15.37
CA ALA A 178 -1.83 9.11 16.34
C ALA A 178 -3.28 9.02 15.84
N PRO A 179 -3.76 7.83 15.43
CA PRO A 179 -5.06 7.70 14.78
C PRO A 179 -6.26 7.91 15.71
N TRP A 180 -6.00 8.09 17.01
CA TRP A 180 -6.96 8.49 18.03
C TRP A 180 -7.14 10.01 18.16
N LEU A 181 -6.29 10.83 17.52
CA LEU A 181 -6.47 12.29 17.51
C LEU A 181 -7.42 12.68 16.38
N THR A 182 -8.42 13.50 16.70
CA THR A 182 -9.45 13.99 15.77
C THR A 182 -9.69 15.48 15.94
N GLY A 183 -10.21 16.15 14.91
CA GLY A 183 -10.54 17.58 14.97
C GLY A 183 -9.33 18.44 15.33
N GLU A 184 -9.50 19.36 16.26
CA GLU A 184 -8.48 20.31 16.71
C GLU A 184 -7.28 19.63 17.42
N GLU A 185 -7.47 18.43 17.98
CA GLU A 185 -6.37 17.67 18.60
C GLU A 185 -5.38 17.13 17.56
N ARG A 186 -5.78 17.06 16.28
CA ARG A 186 -4.94 16.54 15.20
C ARG A 186 -4.27 17.70 14.45
N PRO A 187 -2.94 17.85 14.52
CA PRO A 187 -2.24 18.92 13.83
C PRO A 187 -2.39 18.83 12.32
N ALA A 188 -2.58 19.98 11.65
CA ALA A 188 -2.81 20.09 10.21
C ALA A 188 -1.69 19.46 9.34
N GLY A 189 -0.48 19.30 9.89
CA GLY A 189 0.66 18.70 9.19
C GLY A 189 0.96 17.24 9.55
N LEU A 190 0.21 16.59 10.45
CA LEU A 190 0.49 15.22 10.86
C LEU A 190 -0.08 14.23 9.82
N PRO A 191 0.75 13.55 9.00
CA PRO A 191 0.23 12.65 7.99
C PRO A 191 -0.46 11.45 8.65
N LYS A 192 -1.42 10.83 7.96
CA LYS A 192 -2.08 9.62 8.46
C LYS A 192 -1.07 8.47 8.65
N TRP A 193 -0.13 8.35 7.71
CA TRP A 193 0.84 7.27 7.63
C TRP A 193 2.27 7.81 7.47
N SER A 194 3.24 7.09 8.04
CA SER A 194 4.66 7.20 7.67
C SER A 194 5.15 5.83 7.20
N GLN A 195 5.49 5.74 5.92
CA GLN A 195 5.89 4.50 5.23
C GLN A 195 7.24 4.64 4.52
N TYR A 196 8.07 5.57 5.00
CA TYR A 196 9.36 5.87 4.39
C TYR A 196 10.29 4.65 4.43
N GLY A 197 10.66 4.15 3.25
CA GLY A 197 11.57 3.01 3.10
C GLY A 197 10.94 1.64 3.19
N VAL A 198 9.61 1.56 3.16
CA VAL A 198 8.86 0.33 2.94
C VAL A 198 8.74 0.11 1.42
N PRO A 199 9.32 -0.96 0.84
CA PRO A 199 9.12 -1.27 -0.58
C PRO A 199 7.69 -1.73 -0.82
N ALA A 200 7.18 -1.54 -2.04
CA ALA A 200 5.95 -2.19 -2.49
C ALA A 200 6.22 -3.71 -2.64
N THR A 201 5.70 -4.50 -1.71
CA THR A 201 5.88 -5.96 -1.64
C THR A 201 4.63 -6.60 -1.01
N LEU A 202 4.62 -7.92 -0.96
CA LEU A 202 3.56 -8.70 -0.32
C LEU A 202 3.79 -8.79 1.19
N PHE A 203 2.74 -8.56 1.96
CA PHE A 203 2.72 -8.84 3.39
C PHE A 203 1.72 -9.96 3.68
N TYR A 204 2.24 -11.16 3.94
CA TYR A 204 1.43 -12.28 4.38
C TYR A 204 1.09 -12.16 5.87
N THR A 205 -0.19 -12.27 6.18
CA THR A 205 -0.73 -12.28 7.55
C THR A 205 -1.19 -13.67 7.96
N TYR A 206 -1.36 -14.57 6.99
CA TYR A 206 -1.53 -16.00 7.16
C TYR A 206 -1.06 -16.71 5.86
N HIS A 207 -0.25 -17.75 5.98
CA HIS A 207 0.31 -18.47 4.84
C HIS A 207 0.56 -19.94 5.23
N PRO A 208 -0.48 -20.80 5.18
CA PRO A 208 -0.32 -22.22 5.43
C PRO A 208 0.44 -22.88 4.27
N ASP A 209 1.26 -23.90 4.56
CA ASP A 209 2.11 -24.55 3.56
C ASP A 209 1.31 -25.19 2.40
N GLN A 210 0.08 -25.61 2.69
CA GLN A 210 -0.87 -26.19 1.75
C GLN A 210 -1.84 -25.17 1.13
N ALA A 211 -1.49 -23.88 1.09
CA ALA A 211 -2.37 -22.87 0.52
C ALA A 211 -2.68 -23.15 -0.97
N GLU A 212 -3.98 -23.22 -1.31
CA GLU A 212 -4.46 -23.48 -2.68
C GLU A 212 -5.08 -22.25 -3.33
N ALA A 213 -5.31 -21.19 -2.55
CA ALA A 213 -5.86 -19.92 -3.00
C ALA A 213 -5.32 -18.77 -2.15
N THR A 214 -5.55 -17.54 -2.61
CA THR A 214 -5.15 -16.31 -1.93
C THR A 214 -6.34 -15.37 -1.76
N TRP A 215 -6.52 -14.84 -0.54
CA TRP A 215 -7.30 -13.65 -0.27
C TRP A 215 -6.37 -12.44 -0.16
N PHE A 216 -6.54 -11.50 -1.08
CA PHE A 216 -5.71 -10.31 -1.20
C PHE A 216 -6.50 -9.07 -0.78
N CYS A 217 -6.12 -8.47 0.34
CA CYS A 217 -6.74 -7.26 0.85
C CYS A 217 -6.00 -6.00 0.36
N GLU A 218 -6.68 -4.87 0.32
CA GLU A 218 -6.06 -3.58 -0.02
C GLU A 218 -5.03 -3.13 1.03
N GLY A 219 -5.42 -3.19 2.32
CA GLY A 219 -4.62 -2.69 3.43
C GLY A 219 -4.20 -3.75 4.44
N GLU A 220 -3.21 -3.41 5.27
CA GLU A 220 -2.68 -4.32 6.29
C GLU A 220 -3.70 -4.65 7.39
N TRP A 221 -4.61 -3.73 7.72
CA TRP A 221 -5.59 -3.94 8.78
C TRP A 221 -6.57 -5.05 8.41
N ASP A 222 -7.12 -5.02 7.20
CA ASP A 222 -8.05 -6.02 6.70
C ASP A 222 -7.35 -7.36 6.52
N ALA A 223 -6.12 -7.36 5.98
CA ALA A 223 -5.31 -8.56 5.88
C ALA A 223 -5.08 -9.20 7.26
N MET A 224 -4.69 -8.43 8.27
CA MET A 224 -4.47 -8.98 9.62
C MET A 224 -5.77 -9.51 10.26
N ARG A 225 -6.91 -8.85 10.05
CA ARG A 225 -8.19 -9.33 10.59
C ARG A 225 -8.63 -10.61 9.89
N LEU A 226 -8.58 -10.64 8.57
CA LEU A 226 -8.97 -11.79 7.77
C LEU A 226 -8.00 -12.96 7.94
N GLY A 227 -6.69 -12.68 8.00
CA GLY A 227 -5.64 -13.66 8.26
C GLY A 227 -5.78 -14.30 9.63
N TRP A 228 -6.20 -13.53 10.65
CA TRP A 228 -6.46 -14.08 11.98
C TRP A 228 -7.65 -15.04 11.96
N LEU A 229 -8.73 -14.67 11.28
CA LEU A 229 -9.90 -15.53 11.12
C LEU A 229 -9.55 -16.81 10.35
N ALA A 230 -8.83 -16.68 9.22
CA ALA A 230 -8.34 -17.80 8.42
C ALA A 230 -7.46 -18.76 9.24
N ARG A 231 -6.59 -18.22 10.10
CA ARG A 231 -5.78 -18.99 11.05
C ARG A 231 -6.64 -19.75 12.06
N GLN A 232 -7.63 -19.09 12.68
CA GLN A 232 -8.52 -19.72 13.67
C GLN A 232 -9.34 -20.85 13.05
N LEU A 233 -9.75 -20.68 11.79
CA LEU A 233 -10.51 -21.67 11.02
C LEU A 233 -9.61 -22.70 10.31
N GLN A 234 -8.29 -22.56 10.39
CA GLN A 234 -7.30 -23.43 9.72
C GLN A 234 -7.57 -23.62 8.23
N THR A 235 -7.97 -22.56 7.54
CA THR A 235 -8.30 -22.61 6.11
C THR A 235 -7.05 -22.90 5.25
N SER A 236 -7.19 -23.54 4.10
CA SER A 236 -6.12 -23.70 3.10
C SER A 236 -5.95 -22.48 2.19
N VAL A 237 -6.18 -21.26 2.71
CA VAL A 237 -6.12 -20.01 1.95
C VAL A 237 -5.03 -19.12 2.54
N ALA A 238 -4.14 -18.61 1.70
CA ALA A 238 -3.19 -17.57 2.08
C ALA A 238 -3.90 -16.22 2.17
N VAL A 239 -3.52 -15.38 3.14
CA VAL A 239 -4.06 -14.02 3.29
C VAL A 239 -2.93 -13.00 3.29
N CYS A 240 -3.00 -12.03 2.37
CA CYS A 240 -1.98 -11.00 2.22
C CYS A 240 -2.55 -9.65 1.77
N CYS A 241 -1.70 -8.63 1.76
CA CYS A 241 -1.94 -7.35 1.09
C CYS A 241 -0.65 -6.83 0.43
N ALA A 242 -0.76 -5.75 -0.37
CA ALA A 242 0.39 -4.96 -0.76
C ALA A 242 0.74 -3.94 0.32
N THR A 243 2.01 -3.75 0.61
CA THR A 243 2.49 -2.75 1.59
C THR A 243 2.30 -1.29 1.14
N ALA A 244 1.99 -1.09 -0.15
CA ALA A 244 1.83 0.23 -0.79
C ALA A 244 0.35 0.67 -1.01
N GLY A 245 -0.63 -0.10 -0.53
CA GLY A 245 -2.05 0.20 -0.73
C GLY A 245 -2.51 0.06 -2.18
N CYS A 246 -3.63 0.71 -2.56
CA CYS A 246 -4.26 0.55 -3.87
C CYS A 246 -3.53 1.19 -5.07
N GLY A 247 -2.56 2.09 -4.84
CA GLY A 247 -1.90 2.84 -5.91
C GLY A 247 -0.88 2.04 -6.73
N THR A 248 -0.25 1.04 -6.11
CA THR A 248 0.91 0.34 -6.70
C THR A 248 0.68 -1.16 -6.72
N VAL A 249 0.87 -1.76 -7.90
CA VAL A 249 0.82 -3.21 -8.07
C VAL A 249 2.20 -3.79 -7.73
N PRO A 250 2.29 -4.84 -6.90
CA PRO A 250 3.54 -5.57 -6.66
C PRO A 250 4.19 -6.06 -7.96
N LYS A 251 5.50 -6.36 -7.93
CA LYS A 251 6.19 -6.85 -9.13
C LYS A 251 5.63 -8.20 -9.55
N GLN A 252 5.69 -8.51 -10.84
CA GLN A 252 5.22 -9.80 -11.37
C GLN A 252 5.88 -11.02 -10.69
N ALA A 253 7.16 -10.90 -10.30
CA ALA A 253 7.84 -11.95 -9.54
C ALA A 253 7.21 -12.19 -8.15
N ASP A 254 6.65 -11.16 -7.52
CA ASP A 254 5.95 -11.30 -6.24
C ASP A 254 4.55 -11.89 -6.47
N LEU A 255 3.82 -11.39 -7.48
CA LEU A 255 2.48 -11.91 -7.84
C LEU A 255 2.51 -13.38 -8.25
N ALA A 256 3.58 -13.82 -8.90
CA ALA A 256 3.79 -15.22 -9.27
C ALA A 256 3.90 -16.15 -8.05
N GLN A 257 4.33 -15.64 -6.89
CA GLN A 257 4.46 -16.42 -5.65
C GLN A 257 3.13 -16.61 -4.92
N LEU A 258 2.07 -15.88 -5.29
CA LEU A 258 0.75 -16.05 -4.68
C LEU A 258 0.23 -17.48 -4.98
N PRO A 259 -0.37 -18.19 -4.02
CA PRO A 259 -1.02 -19.46 -4.29
C PRO A 259 -2.33 -19.33 -5.09
N GLY A 260 -2.48 -20.16 -6.13
CA GLY A 260 -3.74 -20.42 -6.85
C GLY A 260 -4.55 -19.20 -7.31
N THR A 261 -5.88 -19.29 -7.21
CA THR A 261 -6.81 -18.18 -7.51
C THR A 261 -6.67 -17.09 -6.45
N VAL A 262 -6.66 -15.83 -6.89
CA VAL A 262 -6.48 -14.66 -6.03
C VAL A 262 -7.78 -13.85 -5.99
N THR A 263 -8.46 -13.87 -4.86
CA THR A 263 -9.66 -13.07 -4.60
C THR A 263 -9.29 -11.73 -3.98
N LEU A 264 -9.69 -10.63 -4.62
CA LEU A 264 -9.36 -9.26 -4.23
C LEU A 264 -10.48 -8.64 -3.39
N PHE A 265 -10.13 -8.21 -2.18
CA PHE A 265 -11.01 -7.50 -1.23
C PHE A 265 -10.48 -6.07 -1.05
N PHE A 266 -10.97 -5.15 -1.86
CA PHE A 266 -10.57 -3.73 -1.84
C PHE A 266 -11.73 -2.85 -1.38
N ASP A 267 -11.39 -1.66 -0.86
CA ASP A 267 -12.36 -0.75 -0.29
C ASP A 267 -13.33 -0.23 -1.36
N ARG A 268 -14.60 -0.12 -0.98
CA ARG A 268 -15.67 0.37 -1.88
C ARG A 268 -16.27 1.69 -1.43
N ASN A 269 -15.95 2.13 -0.22
CA ASN A 269 -16.46 3.35 0.40
C ASN A 269 -15.47 4.51 0.33
N ASP A 270 -14.39 4.36 -0.45
CA ASP A 270 -13.48 5.47 -0.69
C ASP A 270 -14.23 6.66 -1.28
N THR A 271 -13.91 7.85 -0.78
CA THR A 271 -14.40 9.08 -1.40
C THR A 271 -13.95 9.09 -2.86
N PRO A 272 -14.89 9.22 -3.82
CA PRO A 272 -14.52 9.34 -5.21
C PRO A 272 -13.53 10.48 -5.41
N THR A 273 -12.57 10.28 -6.31
CA THR A 273 -11.69 11.35 -6.76
C THR A 273 -12.50 12.45 -7.47
N GLN A 274 -11.87 13.57 -7.80
CA GLN A 274 -12.50 14.63 -8.61
C GLN A 274 -13.02 14.12 -9.97
N THR A 275 -12.52 12.99 -10.47
CA THR A 275 -12.96 12.35 -11.72
C THR A 275 -14.07 11.32 -11.52
N GLY A 276 -14.59 11.16 -10.31
CA GLY A 276 -15.60 10.16 -9.96
C GLY A 276 -15.05 8.74 -9.81
N THR A 277 -13.73 8.55 -9.92
CA THR A 277 -13.08 7.25 -9.76
C THR A 277 -13.06 6.86 -8.28
N ILE A 278 -13.46 5.63 -7.96
CA ILE A 278 -13.33 5.07 -6.61
C ILE A 278 -11.94 4.38 -6.51
N PRO A 279 -11.01 4.88 -5.66
CA PRO A 279 -9.65 4.36 -5.57
C PRO A 279 -9.54 2.84 -5.38
N GLY A 280 -10.25 2.25 -4.40
CA GLY A 280 -10.22 0.81 -4.18
C GLY A 280 -10.71 -0.01 -5.38
N GLU A 281 -11.75 0.46 -6.08
CA GLU A 281 -12.22 -0.20 -7.32
C GLU A 281 -11.16 -0.15 -8.43
N ALA A 282 -10.57 1.02 -8.65
CA ALA A 282 -9.51 1.18 -9.65
C ALA A 282 -8.28 0.33 -9.32
N GLY A 283 -7.88 0.28 -8.04
CA GLY A 283 -6.80 -0.57 -7.54
C GLY A 283 -7.07 -2.05 -7.75
N ALA A 284 -8.28 -2.52 -7.42
CA ALA A 284 -8.68 -3.91 -7.62
C ALA A 284 -8.66 -4.32 -9.10
N ARG A 285 -9.17 -3.46 -9.99
CA ARG A 285 -9.14 -3.69 -11.45
C ARG A 285 -7.70 -3.76 -11.96
N LYS A 286 -6.85 -2.83 -11.54
CA LYS A 286 -5.43 -2.80 -11.91
C LYS A 286 -4.69 -4.06 -11.48
N LEU A 287 -4.92 -4.52 -10.25
CA LEU A 287 -4.31 -5.75 -9.72
C LEU A 287 -4.88 -7.01 -10.39
N ALA A 288 -6.20 -7.07 -10.62
CA ALA A 288 -6.82 -8.20 -11.33
C ALA A 288 -6.26 -8.34 -12.75
N LEU A 289 -6.08 -7.23 -13.47
CA LEU A 289 -5.45 -7.22 -14.79
C LEU A 289 -4.01 -7.77 -14.73
N ALA A 290 -3.23 -7.38 -13.72
CA ALA A 290 -1.86 -7.86 -13.54
C ALA A 290 -1.78 -9.35 -13.18
N LEU A 291 -2.82 -9.92 -12.58
CA LEU A 291 -2.95 -11.34 -12.21
C LEU A 291 -3.52 -12.21 -13.35
N GLY A 292 -4.09 -11.61 -14.39
CA GLY A 292 -4.76 -12.32 -15.48
C GLY A 292 -5.92 -13.18 -14.98
N ASP A 293 -6.02 -14.41 -15.49
CA ASP A 293 -7.14 -15.31 -15.19
C ASP A 293 -7.26 -15.70 -13.70
N ARG A 294 -6.17 -15.54 -12.94
CA ARG A 294 -6.11 -15.83 -11.51
C ARG A 294 -6.81 -14.78 -10.66
N GLY A 295 -6.91 -13.54 -11.13
CA GLY A 295 -7.48 -12.43 -10.37
C GLY A 295 -9.01 -12.43 -10.41
N LYS A 296 -9.67 -12.43 -9.25
CA LYS A 296 -11.13 -12.32 -9.10
C LYS A 296 -11.45 -11.20 -8.11
N ILE A 297 -12.23 -10.21 -8.53
CA ILE A 297 -12.63 -9.12 -7.63
C ILE A 297 -13.86 -9.57 -6.83
N ALA A 298 -13.75 -9.57 -5.50
CA ALA A 298 -14.89 -9.83 -4.64
C ALA A 298 -15.74 -8.57 -4.49
N LEU A 299 -17.06 -8.75 -4.46
CA LEU A 299 -18.01 -7.72 -4.06
C LEU A 299 -18.44 -7.99 -2.63
N VAL A 300 -17.87 -7.25 -1.69
CA VAL A 300 -18.28 -7.34 -0.28
C VAL A 300 -19.56 -6.51 -0.11
N PRO A 301 -20.66 -7.09 0.42
CA PRO A 301 -21.84 -6.32 0.76
C PRO A 301 -21.50 -5.35 1.89
N MET A 302 -21.56 -4.06 1.61
CA MET A 302 -21.48 -3.03 2.63
C MET A 302 -22.91 -2.77 3.13
N PRO A 303 -23.17 -2.82 4.45
CA PRO A 303 -24.47 -2.44 4.97
C PRO A 303 -24.78 -0.98 4.60
N ASP A 304 -26.03 -0.71 4.22
CA ASP A 304 -26.51 0.66 4.04
C ASP A 304 -26.27 1.44 5.35
N GLY A 305 -25.63 2.61 5.24
CA GLY A 305 -25.30 3.45 6.41
C GLY A 305 -24.07 3.00 7.21
N CYS A 306 -23.19 2.15 6.68
CA CYS A 306 -21.92 1.81 7.34
C CYS A 306 -21.09 3.07 7.65
N THR A 307 -20.97 3.39 8.94
CA THR A 307 -20.21 4.54 9.46
C THR A 307 -18.71 4.24 9.63
N VAL A 308 -18.29 2.99 9.42
CA VAL A 308 -16.89 2.58 9.51
C VAL A 308 -16.17 3.08 8.25
N ARG A 309 -15.29 4.06 8.45
CA ARG A 309 -14.39 4.61 7.43
C ARG A 309 -12.96 4.11 7.71
N GLY A 310 -12.25 3.65 6.66
CA GLY A 310 -10.83 3.26 6.72
C GLY A 310 -9.87 4.41 7.07
#